data_AF-A0A3C7VXP5-F1
#
_entry.id   AF-A0A3C7VXP5-F1
#
_cell.length_a   1.000
_cell.length_b   1.000
_cell.length_c   1.000
_cell.angle_alpha   90.00
_cell.angle_beta   90.00
_cell.angle_gamma   90.00
#
_symmetry.space_group_name_H-M   'P 1'
#
loop_
_entity.id
_entity.type
_entity.pdbx_description
1 polymer ?
#
loop_
_entity_poly.entity_id
_entity_poly.type
_entity_poly.pdbx_seq_one_letter_code
_entity_poly.pdbx_strand_id
1 'polypeptide(L)'
;MPTHTDNIRIARAQPLITPWVLGEELPLDDAGAETVASARRCIEAIMTGEDPRLLVIAGPCSVHDPAALIEFAERFSAHCAGLDDALFPVLRVYFEKPRTVVGWKGLINDP
;
A
#
# COMPACT_ATOMS: atom_id res chain seq x y z
N MET A 1 39.76 -28.16 -11.75
CA MET A 1 38.74 -27.55 -10.85
C MET A 1 37.37 -27.90 -11.39
N PRO A 2 36.40 -28.28 -10.55
CA PRO A 2 35.05 -28.59 -11.02
C PRO A 2 34.42 -27.35 -11.66
N THR A 3 33.69 -27.55 -12.77
CA THR A 3 32.98 -26.49 -13.48
C THR A 3 31.85 -25.97 -12.58
N HIS A 4 31.89 -24.69 -12.23
CA HIS A 4 30.87 -24.04 -11.41
C HIS A 4 29.67 -23.69 -12.28
N THR A 5 28.53 -24.35 -12.07
CA THR A 5 27.30 -24.15 -12.84
C THR A 5 26.24 -23.32 -12.08
N ASP A 6 26.42 -23.13 -10.77
CA ASP A 6 25.48 -22.41 -9.92
C ASP A 6 25.81 -20.90 -9.84
N ASN A 7 24.81 -20.06 -9.58
CA ASN A 7 24.95 -18.62 -9.31
C ASN A 7 25.79 -17.80 -10.32
N ILE A 8 26.00 -18.30 -11.53
CA ILE A 8 26.92 -17.74 -12.54
C ILE A 8 26.57 -16.30 -12.99
N ARG A 9 25.34 -15.84 -12.72
CA ARG A 9 24.84 -14.49 -13.05
C ARG A 9 24.26 -13.75 -11.84
N ILE A 10 24.57 -14.18 -10.62
CA ILE A 10 24.11 -13.52 -9.40
C ILE A 10 25.18 -12.51 -8.97
N ALA A 11 24.84 -11.22 -9.03
CA ALA A 11 25.75 -10.17 -8.56
C ALA A 11 25.88 -10.17 -7.04
N ARG A 12 24.77 -10.39 -6.33
CA ARG A 12 24.69 -10.42 -4.87
C ARG A 12 23.40 -11.12 -4.41
N ALA A 13 23.47 -11.81 -3.28
CA ALA A 13 22.31 -12.21 -2.50
C ALA A 13 22.44 -11.59 -1.10
N GLN A 14 21.37 -11.00 -0.59
CA GLN A 14 21.32 -10.40 0.74
C GLN A 14 20.09 -10.93 1.48
N PRO A 15 20.21 -11.33 2.76
CA PRO A 15 19.05 -11.62 3.58
C PRO A 15 18.12 -10.42 3.71
N LEU A 16 16.81 -10.67 3.71
CA LEU A 16 15.77 -9.67 4.01
C LEU A 16 15.23 -9.89 5.42
N ILE A 17 14.74 -8.82 6.05
CA ILE A 17 13.95 -8.93 7.29
C ILE A 17 12.76 -9.87 7.06
N THR A 18 12.45 -10.73 8.03
CA THR A 18 11.32 -11.64 7.90
C THR A 18 10.01 -10.90 8.18
N PRO A 19 8.88 -11.35 7.61
CA PRO A 19 7.58 -10.75 7.92
C PRO A 19 7.24 -10.75 9.42
N TRP A 20 7.71 -11.76 10.16
CA TRP A 20 7.52 -11.84 11.62
C TRP A 20 8.22 -10.69 12.34
N VAL A 21 9.52 -10.50 12.06
CA VAL A 21 10.31 -9.43 12.70
C VAL A 21 9.75 -8.05 12.34
N LEU A 22 9.36 -7.84 11.08
CA LEU A 22 8.74 -6.59 10.67
C LEU A 22 7.40 -6.32 11.40
N GLY A 23 6.60 -7.37 11.63
CA GLY A 23 5.36 -7.26 12.40
C GLY A 23 5.58 -6.97 13.89
N GLU A 24 6.70 -7.42 14.46
CA GLU A 24 7.10 -7.07 15.83
C GLU A 24 7.63 -5.63 15.92
N GLU A 25 8.36 -5.14 14.91
CA GLU A 25 8.87 -3.76 14.86
C GLU A 25 7.77 -2.72 14.59
N LEU A 26 6.76 -3.10 13.79
CA LEU A 26 5.63 -2.25 13.39
C LEU A 26 4.30 -2.96 13.70
N PRO A 27 3.94 -3.12 14.99
CA PRO A 27 2.72 -3.80 15.37
C PRO A 27 1.49 -2.99 14.93
N LEU A 28 0.47 -3.69 14.45
CA LEU A 28 -0.84 -3.10 14.19
C LEU A 28 -1.56 -2.89 15.52
N ASP A 29 -1.97 -1.67 15.80
CA ASP A 29 -2.76 -1.34 16.99
C ASP A 29 -4.25 -1.65 16.80
N ASP A 30 -5.00 -1.64 17.90
CA ASP A 30 -6.44 -1.95 17.89
C ASP A 30 -7.24 -1.00 16.98
N ALA A 31 -6.85 0.27 16.94
CA ALA A 31 -7.49 1.28 16.09
C ALA A 31 -7.27 0.98 14.59
N GLY A 32 -6.04 0.62 14.20
CA GLY A 32 -5.70 0.19 12.85
C GLY A 32 -6.39 -1.11 12.48
N ALA A 33 -6.46 -2.07 13.40
CA ALA A 33 -7.17 -3.34 13.19
C ALA A 33 -8.67 -3.12 12.93
N GLU A 34 -9.34 -2.28 13.73
CA GLU A 34 -10.77 -1.96 13.52
C GLU A 34 -10.98 -1.18 12.22
N THR A 35 -10.09 -0.24 11.89
CA THR A 35 -10.13 0.52 10.63
C THR A 35 -10.08 -0.43 9.43
N VAL A 36 -9.14 -1.38 9.43
CA VAL A 36 -9.00 -2.37 8.34
C VAL A 36 -10.23 -3.29 8.28
N ALA A 37 -10.67 -3.79 9.43
CA ALA A 37 -11.79 -4.73 9.49
C ALA A 37 -13.11 -4.09 9.04
N SER A 38 -13.42 -2.89 9.54
CA SER A 38 -14.61 -2.12 9.16
C SER A 38 -14.59 -1.71 7.69
N ALA A 39 -13.46 -1.24 7.17
CA ALA A 39 -13.33 -0.86 5.77
C ALA A 39 -13.56 -2.06 4.84
N ARG A 40 -13.04 -3.25 5.17
CA ARG A 40 -13.27 -4.47 4.38
C ARG A 40 -14.75 -4.86 4.34
N ARG A 41 -15.43 -4.85 5.49
CA ARG A 41 -16.88 -5.13 5.57
C ARG A 41 -17.69 -4.13 4.75
N CYS A 42 -17.32 -2.85 4.82
CA CYS A 42 -17.97 -1.80 4.05
C CYS A 42 -17.77 -1.96 2.54
N ILE A 43 -16.54 -2.25 2.11
CA ILE A 43 -16.22 -2.49 0.70
C ILE A 43 -17.00 -3.71 0.20
N GLU A 44 -17.08 -4.78 0.98
CA GLU A 44 -17.88 -5.96 0.65
C GLU A 44 -19.36 -5.59 0.44
N ALA A 45 -19.97 -4.84 1.37
CA ALA A 45 -21.36 -4.39 1.25
C ALA A 45 -21.60 -3.51 0.00
N ILE A 46 -20.65 -2.64 -0.36
CA ILE A 46 -20.73 -1.84 -1.60
C ILE A 46 -20.66 -2.75 -2.83
N MET A 47 -19.74 -3.72 -2.83
CA MET A 47 -19.54 -4.64 -3.95
C MET A 47 -20.71 -5.62 -4.13
N THR A 48 -21.43 -5.96 -3.06
CA THR A 48 -22.65 -6.79 -3.11
C THR A 48 -23.92 -5.97 -3.35
N GLY A 49 -23.84 -4.63 -3.33
CA GLY A 49 -24.97 -3.72 -3.53
C GLY A 49 -25.87 -3.52 -2.30
N GLU A 50 -25.44 -3.97 -1.13
CA GLU A 50 -26.11 -3.75 0.15
C GLU A 50 -25.90 -2.32 0.68
N ASP A 51 -24.79 -1.70 0.29
CA ASP A 51 -24.47 -0.30 0.54
C ASP A 51 -24.46 0.47 -0.79
N PRO A 52 -25.29 1.51 -0.96
CA PRO A 52 -25.43 2.22 -2.24
C PRO A 52 -24.29 3.22 -2.51
N ARG A 53 -23.35 3.41 -1.57
CA ARG A 53 -22.27 4.38 -1.71
C ARG A 53 -21.28 3.97 -2.80
N LEU A 54 -20.63 4.97 -3.39
CA LEU A 54 -19.57 4.76 -4.37
C LEU A 54 -18.23 4.55 -3.67
N LEU A 55 -17.60 3.39 -3.89
CA LEU A 55 -16.21 3.16 -3.53
C LEU A 55 -15.26 4.03 -4.37
N VAL A 56 -14.45 4.86 -3.72
CA VAL A 56 -13.49 5.75 -4.40
C VAL A 56 -12.06 5.44 -3.94
N ILE A 57 -11.25 4.87 -4.83
CA ILE A 57 -9.82 4.63 -4.57
C ILE A 57 -9.00 5.76 -5.20
N ALA A 58 -8.47 6.67 -4.39
CA ALA A 58 -7.79 7.87 -4.87
C ALA A 58 -6.48 8.16 -4.11
N GLY A 59 -5.50 8.70 -4.82
CA GLY A 59 -4.18 9.03 -4.27
C GLY A 59 -3.10 9.12 -5.35
N PRO A 60 -1.84 9.34 -4.96
CA PRO A 60 -0.73 9.44 -5.91
C PRO A 60 -0.56 8.16 -6.73
N CYS A 61 0.01 8.28 -7.92
CA CYS A 61 0.22 7.12 -8.80
C CYS A 61 1.15 6.08 -8.16
N SER A 62 2.20 6.54 -7.49
CA SER A 62 3.10 5.79 -6.61
C SER A 62 3.70 6.73 -5.56
N VAL A 63 3.89 6.24 -4.34
CA VAL A 63 4.42 6.97 -3.18
C VAL A 63 5.94 6.96 -3.24
N HIS A 64 6.56 8.14 -3.33
CA HIS A 64 8.01 8.31 -3.25
C HIS A 64 8.43 9.15 -2.02
N ASP A 65 7.51 9.90 -1.44
CA ASP A 65 7.72 10.71 -0.24
C ASP A 65 6.59 10.41 0.77
N PRO A 66 6.90 9.74 1.90
CA PRO A 66 5.92 9.45 2.94
C PRO A 66 5.30 10.71 3.55
N ALA A 67 6.05 11.80 3.72
CA ALA A 67 5.53 13.02 4.33
C ALA A 67 4.46 13.67 3.43
N ALA A 68 4.75 13.77 2.13
CA ALA A 68 3.78 14.25 1.15
C ALA A 68 2.53 13.35 1.05
N LEU A 69 2.68 12.04 1.24
CA LEU A 69 1.54 11.13 1.29
C LEU A 69 0.64 11.42 2.50
N ILE A 70 1.21 11.67 3.67
CA ILE A 70 0.44 11.99 4.88
C ILE A 70 -0.29 13.32 4.71
N GLU A 71 0.38 14.36 4.18
CA GLU A 71 -0.29 15.64 3.87
C GLU A 71 -1.46 15.43 2.88
N PHE A 72 -1.26 14.62 1.85
CA PHE A 72 -2.31 14.28 0.92
C PHE A 72 -3.47 13.55 1.62
N ALA A 73 -3.18 12.61 2.51
CA ALA A 73 -4.18 11.82 3.23
C ALA A 73 -5.05 12.69 4.15
N GLU A 74 -4.43 13.62 4.89
CA GLU A 74 -5.13 14.58 5.74
C GLU A 74 -6.08 15.45 4.92
N ARG A 75 -5.59 16.00 3.80
CA ARG A 75 -6.39 16.82 2.89
C ARG A 75 -7.51 16.00 2.24
N PHE A 76 -7.21 14.79 1.77
CA PHE A 76 -8.18 13.90 1.15
C PHE A 76 -9.33 13.56 2.11
N SER A 77 -8.99 13.18 3.35
CA SER A 77 -9.98 12.94 4.40
C SER A 77 -10.85 14.17 4.66
N ALA A 78 -10.25 15.36 4.79
CA ALA A 78 -10.99 16.60 4.99
C ALA A 78 -11.93 16.97 3.83
N HIS A 79 -11.56 16.67 2.58
CA HIS A 79 -12.41 16.94 1.40
C HIS A 79 -13.56 15.93 1.27
N CYS A 80 -13.40 14.72 1.81
CA CYS A 80 -14.46 13.73 1.85
C CYS A 80 -15.44 13.91 3.01
N ALA A 81 -15.09 14.73 4.00
CA ALA A 81 -15.95 14.99 5.15
C ALA A 81 -17.31 15.54 4.69
N GLY A 82 -18.39 14.87 5.09
CA GLY A 82 -19.76 15.25 4.72
C GLY A 82 -20.25 14.66 3.39
N LEU A 83 -19.47 13.78 2.74
CA LEU A 83 -19.90 12.96 1.60
C LEU A 83 -20.14 11.50 2.01
N ASP A 84 -20.21 11.21 3.31
CA ASP A 84 -20.23 9.86 3.88
C ASP A 84 -21.51 9.07 3.54
N ASP A 85 -22.56 9.75 3.10
CA ASP A 85 -23.82 9.19 2.62
C ASP A 85 -23.77 8.76 1.14
N ALA A 86 -22.79 9.28 0.38
CA ALA A 86 -22.66 9.03 -1.05
C ALA A 86 -21.37 8.29 -1.42
N LEU A 87 -20.28 8.48 -0.68
CA LEU A 87 -18.94 7.98 -1.00
C LEU A 87 -18.34 7.15 0.13
N PHE A 88 -17.51 6.18 -0.27
CA PHE A 88 -16.59 5.49 0.63
C PHE A 88 -15.15 5.67 0.10
N PRO A 89 -14.39 6.65 0.62
CA PRO A 89 -13.04 6.95 0.16
C PRO A 89 -12.01 5.98 0.74
N VAL A 90 -11.08 5.53 -0.11
CA VAL A 90 -9.94 4.68 0.24
C VAL A 90 -8.68 5.31 -0.34
N LEU A 91 -7.69 5.61 0.53
CA LEU A 91 -6.41 6.16 0.11
C LEU A 91 -5.63 5.13 -0.71
N ARG A 92 -5.18 5.52 -1.90
CA ARG A 92 -4.29 4.73 -2.74
C ARG A 92 -2.83 4.87 -2.26
N VAL A 93 -2.26 3.77 -1.76
CA VAL A 93 -0.86 3.70 -1.29
C VAL A 93 -0.08 2.66 -2.09
N TYR A 94 0.33 3.02 -3.32
CA TYR A 94 1.12 2.12 -4.19
C TYR A 94 2.60 2.48 -4.08
N PHE A 95 3.47 1.50 -3.84
CA PHE A 95 4.90 1.76 -3.64
C PHE A 95 5.72 1.78 -4.93
N GLU A 96 5.20 1.20 -6.01
CA GLU A 96 5.90 1.07 -7.27
C GLU A 96 4.98 1.20 -8.49
N LYS A 97 5.61 1.42 -9.65
CA LYS A 97 4.95 1.35 -10.96
C LYS A 97 5.70 0.37 -11.82
N PRO A 98 5.08 -0.74 -12.29
CA PRO A 98 5.73 -1.67 -13.19
C PRO A 98 6.19 -0.97 -14.47
N ARG A 99 7.46 -1.18 -14.87
CA ARG A 99 8.04 -0.62 -16.11
C ARG A 99 8.88 -1.65 -16.84
N THR A 100 8.85 -1.59 -18.16
CA THR A 100 9.70 -2.37 -19.08
C THR A 100 11.00 -1.65 -19.44
N VAL A 101 11.14 -0.39 -19.03
CA VAL A 101 12.32 0.46 -19.24
C VAL A 101 13.01 0.77 -17.91
N VAL A 102 14.27 1.19 -17.97
CA VAL A 102 15.04 1.63 -16.79
C VAL A 102 14.38 2.85 -16.14
N GLY A 103 14.37 2.87 -14.81
CA GLY A 103 13.87 3.98 -13.99
C GLY A 103 13.72 3.55 -12.53
N TRP A 104 13.30 4.49 -11.68
CA TRP A 104 13.11 4.30 -10.23
C TRP A 104 12.27 3.06 -9.89
N LYS A 105 12.76 2.21 -8.97
CA LYS A 105 12.17 0.88 -8.71
C LYS A 105 11.06 0.86 -7.66
N GLY A 106 10.68 2.03 -7.14
CA GLY A 106 9.64 2.15 -6.13
C GLY A 106 10.21 2.20 -4.72
N LEU A 107 9.41 2.66 -3.77
CA LEU A 107 9.84 2.99 -2.40
C LEU A 107 10.36 1.77 -1.62
N ILE A 108 9.87 0.56 -1.93
CA ILE A 108 10.36 -0.66 -1.27
C ILE A 108 11.76 -1.04 -1.78
N ASN A 109 11.99 -0.92 -3.09
CA ASN A 109 13.20 -1.42 -3.73
C ASN A 109 14.33 -0.38 -3.80
N ASP A 110 13.97 0.91 -3.80
CA ASP A 110 14.85 2.07 -4.00
C ASP A 110 14.29 3.28 -3.20
N PRO A 111 14.28 3.20 -1.85
CA PRO A 111 13.68 4.21 -0.95
C PRO A 111 14.39 5.57 -0.98
#